data_AF-A0A842S7C7-F1
#
_entry.id   AF-A0A842S7C7-F1
#
_cell.length_a   1.000
_cell.length_b   1.000
_cell.length_c   1.000
_cell.angle_alpha   90.00
_cell.angle_beta   90.00
_cell.angle_gamma   90.00
#
_symmetry.space_group_name_H-M   'P 1'
#
loop_
_entity.id
_entity.type
_entity.pdbx_description
1 polymer ?
#
loop_
_entity_poly.entity_id
_entity_poly.type
_entity_poly.pdbx_seq_one_letter_code
_entity_poly.pdbx_strand_id
1 'polypeptide(L)'
;MGEPIYFVLGGIISVFIVAFFYYLYLLINKKRQEKYTPQRSTKFKCIDGHLTRSKGELIIDNHLTRLNIKHEYENQIRVHGHPIKCDWYLPEFDIYIEYWGYFGKDYLERKREKIQLYEIGNLKLISIEDIMLENIYKNLEEQLKKYIELNETKQKSKFCPNCGDSLDSRF
;
A
#
# COMPACT_ATOMS: atom_id res chain seq x y z
N MET A 1 35.91 0.30 -59.92
CA MET A 1 35.96 1.37 -58.90
C MET A 1 34.80 1.26 -57.89
N GLY A 2 34.36 0.05 -57.50
CA GLY A 2 33.19 -0.14 -56.61
C GLY A 2 33.51 -0.73 -55.23
N GLU A 3 34.64 -1.43 -55.09
CA GLU A 3 35.05 -2.15 -53.87
C GLU A 3 35.04 -1.32 -52.55
N PRO A 4 35.61 -0.09 -52.49
CA PRO A 4 35.67 0.63 -51.22
C PRO A 4 34.31 1.20 -50.77
N ILE A 5 33.37 1.40 -51.70
CA ILE A 5 32.05 1.97 -51.41
C ILE A 5 31.19 0.94 -50.67
N TYR A 6 31.24 -0.33 -51.09
CA TYR A 6 30.51 -1.41 -50.42
C TYR A 6 31.04 -1.70 -49.01
N PHE A 7 32.35 -1.52 -48.78
CA PHE A 7 32.94 -1.67 -47.44
C PHE A 7 32.43 -0.59 -46.47
N VAL A 8 32.38 0.67 -46.92
CA VAL A 8 31.88 1.79 -46.11
C VAL A 8 30.36 1.66 -45.87
N LEU A 9 29.59 1.31 -46.90
CA LEU A 9 28.14 1.08 -46.77
C LEU A 9 27.83 -0.09 -45.84
N GLY A 10 28.59 -1.18 -45.91
CA GLY A 10 28.47 -2.33 -45.00
C GLY A 10 28.76 -1.96 -43.55
N GLY A 11 29.77 -1.12 -43.32
CA GLY A 11 30.07 -0.59 -41.98
C GLY A 11 28.93 0.26 -41.41
N ILE A 12 28.33 1.13 -42.23
CA ILE A 12 27.19 1.97 -41.82
C ILE A 12 25.98 1.08 -41.47
N ILE A 13 25.66 0.10 -42.33
CA ILE A 13 24.56 -0.85 -42.10
C ILE A 13 24.78 -1.63 -40.79
N SER A 14 26.01 -2.08 -40.54
CA SER A 14 26.37 -2.79 -39.31
C SER A 14 26.10 -1.97 -38.05
N VAL A 15 26.45 -0.67 -38.05
CA VAL A 15 26.19 0.24 -36.93
C VAL A 15 24.68 0.38 -36.66
N PHE A 16 23.87 0.56 -37.72
CA PHE A 16 22.42 0.64 -37.57
C PHE A 16 21.80 -0.66 -37.06
N ILE A 17 22.31 -1.82 -37.51
CA ILE A 17 21.88 -3.13 -37.02
C ILE A 17 22.17 -3.27 -35.52
N VAL A 18 23.39 -2.93 -35.08
CA VAL A 18 23.76 -2.98 -33.66
C VAL A 18 22.91 -2.02 -32.83
N ALA A 19 22.68 -0.79 -33.31
CA ALA A 19 21.82 0.18 -32.64
C ALA A 19 20.37 -0.30 -32.54
N PHE A 20 19.84 -0.95 -33.59
CA PHE A 20 18.50 -1.52 -33.61
C PHE A 20 18.35 -2.66 -32.59
N PHE A 21 19.31 -3.58 -32.54
CA PHE A 21 19.31 -4.65 -31.54
C PHE A 21 19.47 -4.12 -30.11
N TYR A 22 20.29 -3.09 -29.91
CA TYR A 22 20.40 -2.40 -28.61
C TYR A 22 19.09 -1.72 -28.21
N TYR A 23 18.42 -1.04 -29.14
CA TYR A 23 17.11 -0.44 -28.92
C TYR A 23 16.04 -1.50 -28.57
N LEU A 24 16.01 -2.62 -29.29
CA LEU A 24 15.15 -3.76 -28.97
C LEU A 24 15.42 -4.33 -27.58
N TYR A 25 16.70 -4.47 -27.19
CA TYR A 25 17.10 -4.90 -25.86
C TYR A 25 16.56 -3.96 -24.76
N LEU A 26 16.65 -2.64 -24.96
CA LEU A 26 16.07 -1.65 -24.04
C LEU A 26 14.54 -1.76 -23.95
N LEU A 27 13.84 -1.97 -25.07
CA LEU A 27 12.39 -2.17 -25.08
C LEU A 27 11.95 -3.44 -24.34
N ILE A 28 12.69 -4.53 -24.50
CA ILE A 28 12.42 -5.80 -23.80
C ILE A 28 12.63 -5.62 -22.29
N ASN A 29 13.72 -4.96 -21.88
CA ASN A 29 14.00 -4.72 -20.47
C ASN A 29 12.98 -3.80 -19.79
N LYS A 30 12.44 -2.81 -20.51
CA LYS A 30 11.33 -1.98 -20.01
C LYS A 30 10.06 -2.80 -19.76
N LYS A 31 9.79 -3.83 -20.57
CA LYS A 31 8.65 -4.75 -20.37
C LYS A 31 8.89 -5.83 -19.30
N ARG A 32 10.14 -6.20 -19.02
CA ARG A 32 10.54 -7.23 -18.03
C ARG A 32 10.46 -6.79 -16.57
N GLN A 33 10.02 -5.56 -16.27
CA GLN A 33 9.55 -5.23 -14.93
C GLN A 33 8.23 -5.98 -14.66
N GLU A 34 8.31 -7.28 -14.46
CA GLU A 34 7.17 -8.11 -14.09
C GLU A 34 6.61 -7.58 -12.76
N LYS A 35 5.31 -7.32 -12.73
CA LYS A 35 4.60 -6.98 -11.50
C LYS A 35 4.78 -8.16 -10.53
N TYR A 36 5.54 -7.93 -9.46
CA TYR A 36 5.70 -8.89 -8.37
C TYR A 36 4.32 -9.44 -7.95
N THR A 37 4.14 -10.74 -8.09
CA THR A 37 2.90 -11.43 -7.70
C THR A 37 3.21 -12.27 -6.46
N PRO A 38 2.73 -11.87 -5.26
CA PRO A 38 3.06 -12.58 -4.04
C PRO A 38 2.49 -14.00 -4.05
N GLN A 39 3.28 -14.96 -3.53
CA GLN A 39 2.85 -16.34 -3.30
C GLN A 39 1.70 -16.39 -2.30
N ARG A 40 0.68 -17.20 -2.59
CA ARG A 40 -0.59 -17.45 -1.87
C ARG A 40 -0.63 -16.81 -0.47
N SER A 41 -1.18 -15.61 -0.37
CA SER A 41 -1.19 -14.82 0.87
C SER A 41 -1.95 -15.56 1.97
N THR A 42 -1.32 -15.77 3.12
CA THR A 42 -2.01 -16.14 4.36
C THR A 42 -3.12 -15.13 4.61
N LYS A 43 -4.35 -15.62 4.85
CA LYS A 43 -5.49 -14.77 5.18
C LYS A 43 -5.76 -14.84 6.67
N PHE A 44 -5.89 -13.69 7.31
CA PHE A 44 -6.28 -13.56 8.71
C PHE A 44 -7.70 -13.01 8.77
N LYS A 45 -8.57 -13.64 9.56
CA LYS A 45 -9.96 -13.20 9.71
C LYS A 45 -10.05 -12.20 10.87
N CYS A 46 -10.52 -11.00 10.58
CA CYS A 46 -10.78 -9.95 11.55
C CYS A 46 -12.11 -10.19 12.29
N ILE A 47 -12.30 -9.49 13.40
CA ILE A 47 -13.50 -9.65 14.26
C ILE A 47 -14.79 -9.18 13.58
N ASP A 48 -14.70 -8.24 12.65
CA ASP A 48 -15.82 -7.75 11.83
C ASP A 48 -16.06 -8.60 10.56
N GLY A 49 -15.16 -9.55 10.27
CA GLY A 49 -15.23 -10.45 9.14
C GLY A 49 -14.31 -10.12 7.97
N HIS A 50 -13.53 -9.03 8.00
CA HIS A 50 -12.52 -8.75 6.98
C HIS A 50 -11.46 -9.87 6.88
N LEU A 51 -10.86 -10.04 5.70
CA LEU A 51 -9.81 -11.01 5.44
C LEU A 51 -8.52 -10.30 5.06
N THR A 52 -7.68 -10.04 6.05
CA THR A 52 -6.41 -9.31 5.90
C THR A 52 -5.26 -10.22 5.48
N ARG A 53 -4.18 -9.64 4.95
CA ARG A 53 -3.04 -10.36 4.36
C ARG A 53 -1.82 -10.44 5.28
N SER A 54 -1.83 -9.70 6.38
CA SER A 54 -0.74 -9.67 7.36
C SER A 54 -1.28 -9.59 8.79
N LYS A 55 -0.44 -9.97 9.75
CA LYS A 55 -0.75 -9.80 11.17
C LYS A 55 -0.86 -8.32 11.56
N GLY A 56 -0.06 -7.45 10.94
CA GLY A 56 -0.13 -6.01 11.15
C GLY A 56 -1.50 -5.45 10.76
N GLU A 57 -1.97 -5.81 9.56
CA GLU A 57 -3.32 -5.45 9.10
C GLU A 57 -4.41 -5.98 10.02
N LEU A 58 -4.35 -7.25 10.45
CA LEU A 58 -5.31 -7.83 11.39
C LEU A 58 -5.42 -7.00 12.68
N ILE A 59 -4.29 -6.58 13.25
CA ILE A 59 -4.30 -5.84 14.53
C ILE A 59 -4.86 -4.43 14.32
N ILE A 60 -4.52 -3.76 13.22
CA ILE A 60 -5.03 -2.42 12.88
C ILE A 60 -6.55 -2.47 12.67
N ASP A 61 -7.02 -3.40 11.84
CA ASP A 61 -8.42 -3.57 11.47
C ASP A 61 -9.30 -3.90 12.69
N ASN A 62 -8.87 -4.87 13.51
CA ASN A 62 -9.53 -5.18 14.78
C ASN A 62 -9.57 -3.97 15.73
N HIS A 63 -8.52 -3.14 15.73
CA HIS A 63 -8.50 -1.94 16.56
C HIS A 63 -9.49 -0.88 16.07
N LEU A 64 -9.61 -0.65 14.76
CA LEU A 64 -10.62 0.23 14.18
C LEU A 64 -12.03 -0.24 14.55
N THR A 65 -12.29 -1.54 14.44
CA THR A 65 -13.55 -2.15 14.90
C THR A 65 -13.80 -1.88 16.39
N ARG A 66 -12.78 -2.05 17.24
CA ARG A 66 -12.88 -1.78 18.69
C ARG A 66 -13.20 -0.33 19.02
N LEU A 67 -12.64 0.61 18.26
CA LEU A 67 -12.97 2.03 18.38
C LEU A 67 -14.37 2.36 17.85
N ASN A 68 -15.10 1.35 17.34
CA ASN A 68 -16.40 1.47 16.72
C ASN A 68 -16.36 2.44 15.52
N ILE A 69 -15.23 2.44 14.80
CA ILE A 69 -15.02 3.20 13.58
C ILE A 69 -15.37 2.30 12.41
N LYS A 70 -16.40 2.67 11.66
CA LYS A 70 -16.74 1.99 10.40
C LYS A 70 -15.59 2.19 9.42
N HIS A 71 -15.16 1.10 8.82
CA HIS A 71 -14.08 1.10 7.83
C HIS A 71 -14.33 0.05 6.75
N GLU A 72 -13.81 0.32 5.56
CA GLU A 72 -13.85 -0.58 4.41
C GLU A 72 -12.43 -1.04 4.10
N TYR A 73 -12.19 -2.35 4.08
CA TYR A 73 -10.89 -2.93 3.74
C TYR A 73 -10.70 -3.02 2.22
N GLU A 74 -9.50 -2.68 1.74
CA GLU A 74 -9.09 -2.80 0.34
C GLU A 74 -9.93 -1.99 -0.68
N ASN A 75 -10.41 -0.80 -0.30
CA ASN A 75 -11.22 0.06 -1.17
C ASN A 75 -10.40 0.62 -2.35
N GLN A 76 -11.06 0.81 -3.51
CA GLN A 76 -10.43 1.32 -4.73
C GLN A 76 -11.06 2.64 -5.17
N ILE A 77 -10.23 3.68 -5.25
CA ILE A 77 -10.59 5.02 -5.70
C ILE A 77 -9.87 5.38 -7.01
N ARG A 78 -10.33 6.44 -7.67
CA ARG A 78 -9.68 7.00 -8.87
C ARG A 78 -9.32 8.46 -8.63
N VAL A 79 -8.04 8.78 -8.73
CA VAL A 79 -7.53 10.16 -8.65
C VAL A 79 -6.98 10.52 -10.03
N HIS A 80 -7.57 11.51 -10.69
CA HIS A 80 -7.20 11.92 -12.06
C HIS A 80 -7.06 10.76 -13.06
N GLY A 81 -7.93 9.75 -12.95
CA GLY A 81 -7.90 8.57 -13.82
C GLY A 81 -6.91 7.48 -13.40
N HIS A 82 -6.06 7.72 -12.39
CA HIS A 82 -5.19 6.71 -11.81
C HIS A 82 -5.91 5.94 -10.69
N PRO A 83 -6.04 4.61 -10.77
CA PRO A 83 -6.63 3.82 -9.71
C PRO A 83 -5.67 3.71 -8.52
N ILE A 84 -6.16 3.99 -7.33
CA ILE A 84 -5.46 3.78 -6.06
C ILE A 84 -6.27 2.77 -5.27
N LYS A 85 -5.61 1.77 -4.71
CA LYS A 85 -6.21 0.84 -3.77
C LYS A 85 -5.71 1.16 -2.38
N CYS A 86 -6.56 1.65 -1.49
CA CYS A 86 -6.20 1.93 -0.10
C CYS A 86 -6.32 0.67 0.77
N ASP A 87 -5.64 0.64 1.90
CA ASP A 87 -5.77 -0.48 2.85
C ASP A 87 -7.07 -0.37 3.62
N TRP A 88 -7.39 0.81 4.16
CA TRP A 88 -8.68 1.11 4.76
C TRP A 88 -9.24 2.46 4.32
N TYR A 89 -10.56 2.54 4.20
CA TYR A 89 -11.32 3.78 4.02
C TYR A 89 -12.32 3.96 5.16
N LEU A 90 -12.37 5.15 5.76
CA LEU A 90 -13.25 5.52 6.86
C LEU A 90 -14.34 6.45 6.31
N PRO A 91 -15.49 5.91 5.88
CA PRO A 91 -16.51 6.68 5.14
C PRO A 91 -17.12 7.84 5.95
N GLU A 92 -17.21 7.70 7.27
CA GLU A 92 -17.78 8.74 8.13
C GLU A 92 -16.94 10.03 8.17
N PHE A 93 -15.62 9.91 7.99
CA PHE A 93 -14.69 11.02 8.15
C PHE A 93 -13.99 11.42 6.83
N ASP A 94 -14.23 10.63 5.78
CA ASP A 94 -13.54 10.69 4.50
C ASP A 94 -12.01 10.63 4.66
N ILE A 95 -11.53 9.59 5.34
CA ILE A 95 -10.12 9.37 5.66
C ILE A 95 -9.66 8.03 5.10
N TYR A 96 -8.44 8.00 4.58
CA TYR A 96 -7.77 6.82 4.07
C TYR A 96 -6.62 6.44 5.01
N ILE A 97 -6.46 5.14 5.26
CA ILE A 97 -5.34 4.60 6.04
C ILE A 97 -4.51 3.68 5.16
N GLU A 98 -3.19 3.80 5.30
CA GLU A 98 -2.19 2.95 4.66
C GLU A 98 -1.25 2.36 5.73
N TYR A 99 -1.02 1.05 5.67
CA TYR A 99 -0.03 0.38 6.50
C TYR A 99 1.22 0.03 5.71
N TRP A 100 2.32 0.70 6.06
CA TRP A 100 3.59 0.57 5.38
C TRP A 100 4.48 -0.55 5.96
N GLY A 101 3.97 -1.79 5.99
CA GLY A 101 4.61 -2.94 6.67
C GLY A 101 5.74 -3.67 5.93
N TYR A 102 6.10 -3.25 4.72
CA TYR A 102 7.16 -3.91 3.94
C TYR A 102 8.37 -2.99 3.73
N PHE A 103 9.55 -3.56 3.51
CA PHE A 103 10.79 -2.80 3.31
C PHE A 103 11.49 -3.24 2.01
N GLY A 104 11.96 -2.28 1.20
CA GLY A 104 12.69 -2.52 -0.05
C GLY A 104 12.73 -1.29 -0.96
N LYS A 105 13.69 -1.22 -1.89
CA LYS A 105 13.85 -0.04 -2.79
C LYS A 105 12.62 0.18 -3.66
N ASP A 106 12.15 -0.85 -4.36
CA ASP A 106 10.95 -0.79 -5.21
C ASP A 106 9.66 -0.53 -4.40
N TYR A 107 9.68 -0.83 -3.11
CA TYR A 107 8.57 -0.55 -2.22
C TYR A 107 8.54 0.93 -1.81
N LEU A 108 9.70 1.52 -1.51
CA LEU A 108 9.79 2.95 -1.17
C LEU A 108 9.35 3.85 -2.32
N GLU A 109 9.67 3.47 -3.57
CA GLU A 109 9.21 4.20 -4.75
C GLU A 109 7.68 4.13 -4.89
N ARG A 110 7.09 2.93 -4.82
CA ARG A 110 5.62 2.76 -4.84
C ARG A 110 4.92 3.50 -3.70
N LYS A 111 5.49 3.48 -2.50
CA LYS A 111 4.99 4.25 -1.35
C LYS A 111 4.97 5.74 -1.68
N ARG A 112 6.06 6.28 -2.22
CA ARG A 112 6.16 7.69 -2.61
C ARG A 112 5.13 8.06 -3.68
N GLU A 113 5.00 7.26 -4.73
CA GLU A 113 4.00 7.46 -5.79
C GLU A 113 2.59 7.48 -5.22
N LYS A 114 2.27 6.54 -4.33
CA LYS A 114 0.95 6.45 -3.71
C LYS A 114 0.64 7.66 -2.84
N ILE A 115 1.61 8.11 -2.02
CA ILE A 115 1.48 9.34 -1.21
C ILE A 115 1.24 10.56 -2.10
N GLN A 116 2.01 10.71 -3.19
CA GLN A 116 1.81 11.81 -4.14
C GLN A 116 0.41 11.81 -4.75
N LEU A 117 -0.13 10.63 -5.07
CA LEU A 117 -1.50 10.54 -5.59
C LEU A 117 -2.55 10.98 -4.54
N TYR A 118 -2.36 10.65 -3.27
CA TYR A 118 -3.23 11.17 -2.19
C TYR A 118 -3.13 12.70 -2.07
N GLU A 119 -1.92 13.26 -2.15
CA GLU A 119 -1.68 14.70 -2.10
C GLU A 119 -2.34 15.44 -3.28
N ILE A 120 -2.13 14.96 -4.50
CA ILE A 120 -2.74 15.52 -5.72
C ILE A 120 -4.27 15.45 -5.64
N GLY A 121 -4.81 14.35 -5.11
CA GLY A 121 -6.25 14.17 -4.89
C GLY A 121 -6.83 14.97 -3.72
N ASN A 122 -6.00 15.70 -2.95
CA ASN A 122 -6.38 16.38 -1.71
C ASN A 122 -7.15 15.47 -0.72
N LEU A 123 -6.67 14.23 -0.59
CA LEU A 123 -7.29 13.19 0.24
C LEU A 123 -6.62 13.12 1.62
N LYS A 124 -7.42 12.94 2.68
CA LYS A 124 -6.88 12.80 4.04
C LYS A 124 -6.25 11.41 4.21
N LEU A 125 -4.93 11.37 4.35
CA LEU A 125 -4.17 10.14 4.51
C LEU A 125 -3.58 10.01 5.93
N ILE A 126 -3.82 8.87 6.56
CA ILE A 126 -3.09 8.40 7.74
C ILE A 126 -2.10 7.33 7.29
N SER A 127 -0.82 7.56 7.52
CA SER A 127 0.25 6.61 7.27
C SER A 127 0.65 5.90 8.57
N ILE A 128 0.57 4.57 8.58
CA ILE A 128 1.02 3.72 9.68
C ILE A 128 2.31 3.03 9.26
N GLU A 129 3.42 3.35 9.91
CA GLU A 129 4.70 2.69 9.67
C GLU A 129 4.82 1.39 10.46
N ASP A 130 5.65 0.45 10.01
CA ASP A 130 5.88 -0.81 10.74
C ASP A 130 6.33 -0.61 12.19
N ILE A 131 7.19 0.39 12.44
CA ILE A 131 7.64 0.75 13.80
C ILE A 131 6.47 1.14 14.72
N MET A 132 5.37 1.64 14.17
CA MET A 132 4.19 1.99 14.97
C MET A 132 3.48 0.76 15.52
N LEU A 133 3.76 -0.45 15.00
CA LEU A 133 3.19 -1.69 15.53
C LEU A 133 3.65 -2.03 16.95
N GLU A 134 4.79 -1.51 17.40
CA GLU A 134 5.29 -1.72 18.78
C GLU A 134 4.24 -1.32 19.82
N ASN A 135 3.49 -0.24 19.56
CA ASN A 135 2.31 0.13 20.32
C ASN A 135 1.22 0.68 19.40
N ILE A 136 0.69 -0.19 18.54
CA ILE A 136 -0.29 0.22 17.52
C ILE A 136 -1.54 0.86 18.11
N TYR A 137 -1.96 0.46 19.31
CA TYR A 137 -3.14 1.02 19.93
C TYR A 137 -2.97 2.51 20.23
N LYS A 138 -1.89 2.88 20.90
CA LYS A 138 -1.57 4.29 21.15
C LYS A 138 -1.30 5.04 19.85
N ASN A 139 -0.45 4.47 18.99
CA ASN A 139 0.05 5.16 17.80
C ASN A 139 -1.05 5.42 16.77
N LEU A 140 -1.96 4.46 16.54
CA LEU A 140 -3.09 4.63 15.64
C LEU A 140 -4.06 5.68 16.19
N GLU A 141 -4.39 5.61 17.48
CA GLU A 141 -5.28 6.59 18.12
C GLU A 141 -4.72 8.02 18.04
N GLU A 142 -3.42 8.21 18.24
CA GLU A 142 -2.76 9.52 18.07
C GLU A 142 -2.87 10.06 16.64
N GLN A 143 -2.81 9.20 15.61
CA GLN A 143 -3.04 9.64 14.23
C GLN A 143 -4.52 9.97 13.98
N LEU A 144 -5.44 9.16 14.50
CA LEU A 144 -6.88 9.37 14.34
C LEU A 144 -7.33 10.68 15.02
N LYS A 145 -6.76 11.01 16.19
CA LYS A 145 -7.06 12.25 16.94
C LYS A 145 -6.78 13.53 16.16
N LYS A 146 -5.97 13.48 15.10
CA LYS A 146 -5.73 14.63 14.21
C LYS A 146 -6.96 15.00 13.38
N TYR A 147 -7.90 14.06 13.23
CA TYR A 147 -9.06 14.21 12.35
C TYR A 147 -10.39 13.88 13.03
N ILE A 148 -10.38 13.14 14.14
CA ILE A 148 -11.56 12.59 14.81
C ILE A 148 -11.46 12.85 16.31
N GLU A 149 -12.57 13.27 16.94
CA GLU A 149 -12.67 13.33 18.40
C GLU A 149 -12.95 11.92 18.96
N LEU A 150 -11.93 11.31 19.57
CA LEU A 150 -12.08 10.00 20.23
C LEU A 150 -12.57 10.17 21.67
N ASN A 151 -13.72 9.57 22.00
CA ASN A 151 -14.28 9.58 23.35
C ASN A 151 -13.56 8.58 24.27
N GLU A 152 -12.84 9.08 25.28
CA GLU A 152 -12.02 8.28 26.22
C GLU A 152 -12.82 7.25 27.03
N THR A 153 -14.12 7.49 27.23
CA THR A 153 -15.02 6.60 27.99
C THR A 153 -15.23 5.23 27.32
N LYS A 154 -15.04 5.12 25.99
CA LYS A 154 -15.11 3.82 25.28
C LYS A 154 -13.80 3.03 25.32
N GLN A 155 -12.69 3.64 25.77
CA GLN A 155 -11.34 3.06 25.64
C GLN A 155 -10.89 2.21 26.84
N LYS A 156 -11.50 2.38 28.02
CA LYS A 156 -11.00 1.78 29.26
C LYS A 156 -11.28 0.28 29.41
N SER A 157 -12.12 -0.30 28.57
CA SER A 157 -12.46 -1.71 28.75
C SER A 157 -11.38 -2.65 28.24
N LYS A 158 -10.88 -3.50 29.14
CA LYS A 158 -10.03 -4.62 28.76
C LYS A 158 -10.82 -5.54 27.85
N PHE A 159 -10.17 -6.19 26.90
CA PHE A 159 -10.84 -6.94 25.85
C PHE A 159 -10.10 -8.21 25.48
N CYS A 160 -10.83 -9.27 25.13
CA CYS A 160 -10.25 -10.52 24.67
C CYS A 160 -9.90 -10.45 23.17
N PRO A 161 -8.62 -10.49 22.78
CA PRO A 161 -8.19 -10.39 21.39
C PRO A 161 -8.61 -11.58 20.51
N ASN A 162 -9.16 -12.65 21.10
CA ASN A 162 -9.61 -13.83 20.38
C ASN A 162 -11.11 -13.79 20.03
N CYS A 163 -11.96 -13.38 20.98
CA CYS A 163 -13.42 -13.53 20.82
C CYS A 163 -14.18 -12.22 20.63
N GLY A 164 -13.58 -11.08 20.91
CA GLY A 164 -14.33 -9.83 20.73
C GLY A 164 -15.02 -9.31 21.99
N ASP A 165 -14.86 -9.99 23.13
CA ASP A 165 -15.64 -9.68 24.33
C ASP A 165 -14.92 -8.73 25.28
N SER A 166 -15.69 -7.86 25.94
CA SER A 166 -15.20 -7.03 27.07
C SER A 166 -14.87 -7.91 28.28
N LEU A 167 -13.70 -7.68 28.87
CA LEU A 167 -13.19 -8.36 30.07
C LEU A 167 -13.57 -7.63 31.36
N ASP A 168 -14.21 -6.48 31.27
CA ASP A 168 -14.56 -5.65 32.43
C ASP A 168 -15.75 -6.21 33.22
N SER A 169 -16.49 -7.18 32.69
CA SER A 169 -17.69 -7.72 33.36
C SER A 169 -17.38 -8.69 34.51
N ARG A 170 -16.14 -8.73 35.02
CA ARG A 170 -15.69 -9.73 36.00
C ARG A 170 -15.01 -9.15 37.25
N PHE A 171 -14.88 -7.83 37.36
CA PHE A 171 -14.37 -7.12 38.54
C PHE A 171 -15.21 -5.89 38.84
#